data_AF-A0A933JRV4-F1
#
_entry.id   AF-A0A933JRV4-F1
#
_cell.length_a   1.000
_cell.length_b   1.000
_cell.length_c   1.000
_cell.angle_alpha   90.00
_cell.angle_beta   90.00
_cell.angle_gamma   90.00
#
_symmetry.space_group_name_H-M   'P 1'
#
loop_
_entity.id
_entity.type
_entity.pdbx_description
1 polymer ?
#
loop_
_entity_poly.entity_id
_entity_poly.type
_entity_poly.pdbx_seq_one_letter_code
_entity_poly.pdbx_strand_id
1 'polypeptide(L)'
;MRSSLKLGVRGAIDGADRGAFELPVDDLLTHCVITGMTGTGKTGLLIVLVEEALRARIPVLLIDVKGDLPNLKLAFPSFDPEEMKPWVEAARGDEDGVADLPLVAAATERRKSELAKWSIAEPELTDLLNSSHIRILTPGGDAGEPIHLLSALERRSARWDDHLDGARDTLSAAVSLLLRLVGRDPDPGQSREHALLSVLAERRHRSGSPANLAALLEDVLDPPLRPLGPFRSTSISGKPGAASSPLTSTTSSRPRRSRPGGKARTWMSQAGCPPSKARRRRRS
;
A
#
# COMPACT_ATOMS: atom_id res chain seq x y z
N MET A 1 29.11 -12.40 -0.32
CA MET A 1 27.93 -11.63 -0.76
C MET A 1 28.03 -11.49 -2.28
N ARG A 2 26.94 -11.61 -3.03
CA ARG A 2 27.01 -11.44 -4.50
C ARG A 2 27.36 -9.99 -4.83
N SER A 3 28.29 -9.77 -5.75
CA SER A 3 28.71 -8.43 -6.20
C SER A 3 27.83 -7.88 -7.33
N SER A 4 27.03 -8.74 -7.99
CA SER A 4 26.10 -8.37 -9.06
C SER A 4 24.76 -9.09 -8.93
N LEU A 5 23.71 -8.47 -9.48
CA LEU A 5 22.34 -8.98 -9.58
C LEU A 5 22.05 -9.39 -11.03
N LYS A 6 21.48 -10.59 -11.24
CA LYS A 6 21.19 -11.10 -12.59
C LYS A 6 19.78 -10.71 -13.03
N LEU A 7 19.68 -9.66 -13.84
CA LEU A 7 18.39 -9.06 -14.23
C LEU A 7 17.86 -9.53 -15.60
N GLY A 8 18.46 -10.57 -16.18
CA GLY A 8 18.00 -11.19 -17.43
C GLY A 8 19.03 -11.11 -18.54
N VAL A 9 18.59 -10.80 -19.77
CA VAL A 9 19.44 -10.66 -20.96
C VAL A 9 19.42 -9.23 -21.50
N ARG A 10 20.55 -8.79 -22.05
CA ARG A 10 20.68 -7.56 -22.83
C ARG A 10 20.42 -7.91 -24.30
N GLY A 11 19.50 -7.20 -24.93
CA GLY A 11 19.32 -7.21 -26.38
C GLY A 11 19.61 -5.83 -26.95
N ALA A 12 20.16 -5.77 -28.16
CA ALA A 12 20.19 -4.53 -28.93
C ALA A 12 18.86 -4.32 -29.65
N ILE A 13 18.57 -3.08 -30.04
CA ILE A 13 17.32 -2.71 -30.72
C ILE A 13 17.18 -3.42 -32.07
N ASP A 14 18.29 -3.78 -32.70
CA ASP A 14 18.38 -4.58 -33.93
C ASP A 14 18.14 -6.08 -33.72
N GLY A 15 17.88 -6.52 -32.48
CA GLY A 15 17.65 -7.91 -32.12
C GLY A 15 18.92 -8.71 -31.84
N ALA A 16 20.11 -8.10 -31.87
CA ALA A 16 21.34 -8.80 -31.52
C ALA A 16 21.38 -9.11 -30.02
N ASP A 17 21.69 -10.37 -29.69
CA ASP A 17 21.94 -10.80 -28.31
C ASP A 17 23.23 -10.15 -27.80
N ARG A 18 23.15 -9.52 -26.63
CA ARG A 18 24.27 -8.85 -25.94
C ARG A 18 24.63 -9.57 -24.64
N GLY A 19 24.13 -10.78 -24.44
CA GLY A 19 24.42 -11.64 -23.29
C GLY A 19 23.66 -11.23 -22.04
N ALA A 20 24.14 -11.67 -20.88
CA ALA A 20 23.46 -11.43 -19.61
C ALA A 20 23.42 -9.94 -19.21
N PHE A 21 22.30 -9.51 -18.62
CA PHE A 21 22.18 -8.23 -17.94
C PHE A 21 22.49 -8.40 -16.46
N GLU A 22 23.74 -8.13 -16.08
CA GLU A 22 24.14 -8.04 -14.69
C GLU A 22 24.20 -6.57 -14.24
N LEU A 23 23.67 -6.29 -13.06
CA LEU A 23 23.71 -4.98 -12.41
C LEU A 23 24.63 -5.07 -11.17
N PRO A 24 25.72 -4.30 -11.10
CA PRO A 24 26.53 -4.19 -9.88
C PRO A 24 25.67 -3.72 -8.69
N VAL A 25 25.82 -4.35 -7.53
CA VAL A 25 25.02 -3.99 -6.36
C VAL A 25 25.29 -2.55 -5.91
N ASP A 26 26.53 -2.08 -6.05
CA ASP A 26 26.95 -0.74 -5.63
C ASP A 26 26.25 0.38 -6.42
N ASP A 27 25.77 0.10 -7.63
CA ASP A 27 25.00 1.07 -8.42
C ASP A 27 23.69 1.45 -7.71
N LEU A 28 23.10 0.52 -6.95
CA LEU A 28 21.86 0.75 -6.19
C LEU A 28 22.05 1.69 -4.98
N LEU A 29 23.30 2.01 -4.60
CA LEU A 29 23.59 3.00 -3.55
C LEU A 29 23.32 4.44 -4.00
N THR A 30 23.16 4.67 -5.31
CA THR A 30 22.97 6.01 -5.90
C THR A 30 21.56 6.27 -6.42
N HIS A 31 20.58 5.51 -5.93
CA HIS A 31 19.18 5.51 -6.36
C HIS A 31 18.98 4.89 -7.76
N CYS A 32 17.80 4.30 -7.96
CA CYS A 32 17.39 3.70 -9.23
C CYS A 32 15.97 4.16 -9.56
N VAL A 33 15.70 4.42 -10.83
CA VAL A 33 14.36 4.76 -11.32
C VAL A 33 14.00 3.84 -12.48
N ILE A 34 12.92 3.07 -12.32
CA ILE A 34 12.35 2.22 -13.37
C ILE A 34 11.17 2.96 -14.01
N THR A 35 11.30 3.35 -15.28
CA THR A 35 10.25 4.05 -16.03
C THR A 35 9.79 3.24 -17.25
N GLY A 36 8.61 3.56 -17.77
CA GLY A 36 8.00 2.85 -18.90
C GLY A 36 6.47 2.90 -18.88
N MET A 37 5.84 2.65 -20.04
CA MET A 37 4.37 2.61 -20.16
C MET A 37 3.79 1.36 -19.46
N THR A 38 2.48 1.33 -19.21
CA THR A 38 1.82 0.13 -18.69
C THR A 38 2.03 -1.05 -19.66
N GLY A 39 2.34 -2.23 -19.12
CA GLY A 39 2.61 -3.44 -19.92
C GLY A 39 4.06 -3.60 -20.40
N THR A 40 4.96 -2.63 -20.16
CA THR A 40 6.38 -2.74 -20.57
C THR A 40 7.25 -3.55 -19.62
N GLY A 41 6.66 -4.28 -18.66
CA GLY A 41 7.40 -5.14 -17.74
C GLY A 41 8.03 -4.45 -16.52
N LYS A 42 7.68 -3.20 -16.18
CA LYS A 42 8.22 -2.51 -14.98
C LYS A 42 8.09 -3.33 -13.69
N THR A 43 6.89 -3.86 -13.42
CA THR A 43 6.64 -4.69 -12.23
C THR A 43 7.46 -5.98 -12.30
N GLY A 44 7.56 -6.61 -13.48
CA GLY A 44 8.38 -7.82 -13.67
C GLY A 44 9.86 -7.56 -13.39
N LEU A 45 10.42 -6.46 -13.90
CA LEU A 45 11.80 -6.05 -13.61
C LEU A 45 12.01 -5.78 -12.12
N LEU A 46 11.06 -5.11 -11.46
CA LEU A 46 11.11 -4.88 -10.02
C LEU A 46 11.11 -6.21 -9.24
N ILE A 47 10.26 -7.17 -9.62
CA ILE A 47 10.21 -8.50 -9.00
C ILE A 47 11.56 -9.21 -9.12
N VAL A 48 12.14 -9.26 -10.32
CA VAL A 48 13.45 -9.89 -10.56
C VAL A 48 14.55 -9.19 -9.74
N LEU A 49 14.53 -7.85 -9.68
CA LEU A 49 15.47 -7.08 -8.88
C LEU A 49 15.38 -7.44 -7.39
N VAL A 50 14.15 -7.59 -6.87
CA VAL A 50 13.90 -7.97 -5.48
C VAL A 50 14.36 -9.40 -5.22
N GLU A 51 14.03 -10.36 -6.08
CA GLU A 51 14.45 -11.76 -5.94
C GLU A 51 15.99 -11.87 -5.92
N GLU A 52 16.68 -11.19 -6.82
CA GLU A 52 18.14 -11.19 -6.84
C GLU A 52 18.75 -10.45 -5.64
N ALA A 53 18.14 -9.36 -5.17
CA ALA A 53 18.56 -8.68 -3.94
C ALA A 53 18.43 -9.60 -2.71
N LEU A 54 17.32 -10.35 -2.61
CA LEU A 54 17.10 -11.33 -1.54
C LEU A 54 18.16 -12.45 -1.61
N ARG A 55 18.48 -12.98 -2.80
CA ARG A 55 19.58 -13.96 -2.99
C ARG A 55 20.96 -13.39 -2.65
N ALA A 56 21.15 -12.09 -2.86
CA ALA A 56 22.36 -11.38 -2.43
C ALA A 56 22.40 -11.08 -0.92
N ARG A 57 21.36 -11.48 -0.15
CA ARG A 57 21.17 -11.19 1.27
C ARG A 57 21.05 -9.70 1.58
N ILE A 58 20.45 -8.95 0.67
CA ILE A 58 20.17 -7.52 0.83
C ILE A 58 18.73 -7.37 1.34
N PRO A 59 18.50 -6.71 2.49
CA PRO A 59 17.14 -6.49 2.99
C PRO A 59 16.39 -5.53 2.07
N VAL A 60 15.12 -5.84 1.80
CA VAL A 60 14.26 -5.05 0.92
C VAL A 60 13.02 -4.60 1.69
N LEU A 61 12.71 -3.30 1.64
CA LEU A 61 11.42 -2.73 2.05
C LEU A 61 10.68 -2.26 0.80
N LEU A 62 9.49 -2.81 0.57
CA LEU A 62 8.63 -2.46 -0.57
C LEU A 62 7.39 -1.73 -0.07
N ILE A 63 7.04 -0.63 -0.73
CA ILE A 63 5.79 0.10 -0.51
C ILE A 63 4.90 -0.17 -1.72
N ASP A 64 3.87 -0.98 -1.53
CA ASP A 64 2.96 -1.40 -2.59
C ASP A 64 1.64 -0.64 -2.53
N VAL A 65 1.46 0.30 -3.47
CA VAL A 65 0.20 1.05 -3.61
C VAL A 65 -0.82 0.28 -4.47
N LYS A 66 -0.37 -0.68 -5.29
CA LYS A 66 -1.22 -1.41 -6.23
C LYS A 66 -1.75 -2.74 -5.67
N GLY A 67 -1.03 -3.34 -4.73
CA GLY A 67 -1.37 -4.63 -4.12
C GLY A 67 -0.94 -5.84 -4.94
N ASP A 68 -0.02 -5.70 -5.89
CA ASP A 68 0.47 -6.77 -6.76
C ASP A 68 1.79 -7.41 -6.31
N LEU A 69 2.54 -6.77 -5.41
CA LEU A 69 3.82 -7.29 -4.90
C LEU A 69 3.72 -8.46 -3.91
N PRO A 70 2.60 -8.69 -3.17
CA PRO A 70 2.42 -9.93 -2.40
C PRO A 70 2.58 -11.22 -3.20
N ASN A 71 2.43 -11.14 -4.54
CA ASN A 71 2.69 -12.26 -5.44
C ASN A 71 4.13 -12.79 -5.38
N LEU A 72 5.08 -12.04 -4.82
CA LEU A 72 6.44 -12.53 -4.50
C LEU A 72 6.40 -13.78 -3.59
N LYS A 73 5.33 -13.96 -2.81
CA LYS A 73 5.14 -15.16 -1.97
C LYS A 73 4.67 -16.39 -2.77
N LEU A 74 4.27 -16.23 -4.04
CA LEU A 74 3.88 -17.32 -4.94
C LEU A 74 5.11 -18.00 -5.58
N ALA A 75 6.16 -18.18 -4.77
CA ALA A 75 7.31 -19.00 -5.11
C ALA A 75 7.11 -20.39 -4.50
N PHE A 76 6.96 -21.40 -5.36
CA PHE A 76 6.84 -22.79 -4.96
C PHE A 76 8.23 -23.44 -4.92
N PRO A 77 8.56 -24.23 -3.88
CA PRO A 77 9.87 -24.89 -3.76
C PRO A 77 10.08 -25.98 -4.82
N SER A 78 8.98 -26.53 -5.34
CA SER A 78 8.98 -27.65 -6.28
C SER A 78 8.09 -27.37 -7.50
N PHE A 79 8.10 -28.29 -8.45
CA PHE A 79 7.12 -28.35 -9.53
C PHE A 79 5.99 -29.35 -9.23
N ASP A 80 5.61 -29.53 -7.96
CA ASP A 80 4.46 -30.35 -7.59
C ASP A 80 3.13 -29.66 -7.98
N PRO A 81 2.30 -30.28 -8.84
CA PRO A 81 0.99 -29.74 -9.20
C PRO A 81 0.08 -29.43 -8.00
N GLU A 82 0.16 -30.19 -6.90
CA GLU A 82 -0.72 -29.95 -5.74
C GLU A 82 -0.39 -28.63 -5.01
N GLU A 83 0.86 -28.17 -5.03
CA GLU A 83 1.23 -26.85 -4.48
C GLU A 83 0.66 -25.70 -5.32
N MET A 84 0.58 -25.90 -6.65
CA MET A 84 0.08 -24.89 -7.59
C MET A 84 -1.43 -24.85 -7.69
N LYS A 85 -2.11 -25.98 -7.45
CA LYS A 85 -3.56 -26.16 -7.61
C LYS A 85 -4.43 -25.03 -7.03
N PRO A 86 -4.18 -24.48 -5.82
CA PRO A 86 -5.00 -23.39 -5.28
C PRO A 86 -4.87 -22.07 -6.05
N TRP A 87 -3.85 -21.92 -6.88
CA TRP A 87 -3.47 -20.70 -7.57
C TRP A 87 -3.72 -20.76 -9.09
N VAL A 88 -4.17 -21.90 -9.59
CA VAL A 88 -4.54 -22.05 -11.01
C VAL A 88 -5.99 -21.64 -11.16
N GLU A 89 -6.23 -20.66 -12.05
CA GLU A 89 -7.59 -20.21 -12.37
C GLU A 89 -8.37 -21.32 -13.06
N ALA A 90 -9.60 -21.57 -12.60
CA ALA A 90 -10.50 -22.52 -13.24
C ALA A 90 -10.92 -22.07 -14.65
N ALA A 91 -11.39 -23.01 -15.45
CA ALA A 91 -11.94 -22.71 -16.76
C ALA A 91 -13.16 -21.78 -16.64
N ARG A 92 -13.33 -20.89 -17.63
CA ARG A 92 -14.44 -19.94 -17.61
C ARG A 92 -15.78 -20.68 -17.63
N GLY A 93 -16.60 -20.45 -16.61
CA GLY A 93 -17.92 -21.06 -16.47
C GLY A 93 -17.94 -22.31 -15.58
N ASP A 94 -16.81 -22.65 -14.94
CA ASP A 94 -16.78 -23.60 -13.85
C ASP A 94 -17.56 -23.06 -12.63
N GLU A 95 -18.49 -23.84 -12.09
CA GLU A 95 -19.37 -23.43 -10.98
C GLU A 95 -18.65 -23.44 -9.64
N ASP A 96 -17.68 -24.33 -9.46
CA ASP A 96 -16.94 -24.52 -8.22
C ASP A 96 -15.72 -23.58 -8.12
N GLY A 97 -15.29 -23.01 -9.25
CA GLY A 97 -14.13 -22.12 -9.33
C GLY A 97 -12.80 -22.85 -9.10
N VAL A 98 -12.79 -24.18 -9.21
CA VAL A 98 -11.63 -25.04 -8.96
C VAL A 98 -11.04 -25.51 -10.29
N ALA A 99 -9.73 -25.34 -10.46
CA ALA A 99 -9.04 -25.85 -11.65
C ALA A 99 -9.01 -27.39 -11.65
N ASP A 100 -9.31 -27.99 -12.81
CA ASP A 100 -9.22 -29.43 -13.01
C ASP A 100 -7.75 -29.90 -13.07
N LEU A 101 -7.54 -31.20 -12.84
CA LEU A 101 -6.19 -31.79 -12.81
C LEU A 101 -5.41 -31.55 -14.13
N PRO A 102 -6.01 -31.70 -15.33
CA PRO A 102 -5.33 -31.39 -16.58
C PRO A 102 -4.84 -29.94 -16.68
N LEU A 103 -5.65 -28.96 -16.25
CA LEU A 103 -5.29 -27.55 -16.30
C LEU A 103 -4.15 -27.23 -15.32
N VAL A 104 -4.19 -27.79 -14.12
CA VAL A 104 -3.12 -27.66 -13.12
C VAL A 104 -1.81 -28.28 -13.64
N ALA A 105 -1.88 -29.48 -14.23
CA ALA A 105 -0.70 -30.13 -14.82
C ALA A 105 -0.10 -29.31 -15.96
N ALA A 106 -0.95 -28.77 -16.85
CA ALA A 106 -0.51 -27.90 -17.94
C ALA A 106 0.13 -26.59 -17.44
N ALA A 107 -0.43 -25.98 -16.40
CA ALA A 107 0.15 -24.78 -15.77
C ALA A 107 1.51 -25.08 -15.11
N THR A 108 1.64 -26.23 -14.47
CA THR A 108 2.86 -26.69 -13.80
C THR A 108 3.99 -26.95 -14.81
N GLU A 109 3.69 -27.69 -15.89
CA GLU A 109 4.65 -27.95 -16.97
C GLU A 109 5.05 -26.67 -17.72
N ARG A 110 4.10 -25.73 -17.89
CA ARG A 110 4.41 -24.41 -18.44
C ARG A 110 5.38 -23.65 -17.53
N ARG A 111 5.13 -23.61 -16.22
CA ARG A 111 6.03 -22.95 -15.27
C ARG A 111 7.43 -23.55 -15.32
N LYS A 112 7.52 -24.88 -15.27
CA LYS A 112 8.78 -25.63 -15.33
C LYS A 112 9.57 -25.34 -16.61
N SER A 113 8.91 -25.41 -17.77
CA SER A 113 9.55 -25.15 -19.06
C SER A 113 10.00 -23.70 -19.24
N GLU A 114 9.23 -22.72 -18.77
CA GLU A 114 9.65 -21.31 -18.82
C GLU A 114 10.83 -21.02 -17.89
N LEU A 115 10.84 -21.55 -16.66
CA LEU A 115 11.96 -21.38 -15.72
C LEU A 115 13.24 -22.09 -16.18
N ALA A 116 13.10 -23.25 -16.83
CA ALA A 116 14.25 -23.98 -17.38
C ALA A 116 15.01 -23.17 -18.44
N LYS A 117 14.33 -22.30 -19.22
CA LYS A 117 14.99 -21.39 -20.18
C LYS A 117 15.98 -20.44 -19.51
N TRP A 118 15.77 -20.15 -18.24
CA TRP A 118 16.61 -19.29 -17.41
C TRP A 118 17.53 -20.06 -16.48
N SER A 119 17.66 -21.38 -16.68
CA SER A 119 18.44 -22.27 -15.81
C SER A 119 18.00 -22.22 -14.34
N ILE A 120 16.69 -22.09 -14.11
CA ILE A 120 16.09 -22.14 -12.77
C ILE A 120 15.39 -23.49 -12.62
N ALA A 121 15.88 -24.31 -11.70
CA ALA A 121 15.28 -25.58 -11.31
C ALA A 121 14.88 -25.55 -9.82
N GLU A 122 14.38 -26.68 -9.31
CA GLU A 122 13.94 -26.81 -7.91
C GLU A 122 15.02 -26.44 -6.87
N PRO A 123 16.32 -26.78 -7.06
CA PRO A 123 17.36 -26.35 -6.13
C PRO A 123 17.46 -24.83 -6.01
N GLU A 124 17.38 -24.09 -7.11
CA GLU A 124 17.42 -22.62 -7.11
C GLU A 124 16.18 -22.01 -6.44
N LEU A 125 15.00 -22.59 -6.66
CA LEU A 125 13.74 -22.16 -6.02
C LEU A 125 13.78 -22.41 -4.51
N THR A 126 14.24 -23.59 -4.10
CA THR A 126 14.39 -23.97 -2.70
C THR A 126 15.42 -23.08 -1.99
N ASP A 127 16.54 -22.77 -2.64
CA ASP A 127 17.56 -21.84 -2.10
C ASP A 127 16.99 -20.42 -1.93
N LEU A 128 16.23 -19.91 -2.90
CA LEU A 128 15.56 -18.60 -2.78
C LEU A 128 14.60 -18.58 -1.58
N LEU A 129 13.76 -19.61 -1.42
CA LEU A 129 12.80 -19.68 -0.32
C LEU A 129 13.47 -19.83 1.04
N ASN A 130 14.52 -20.66 1.15
CA ASN A 130 15.26 -20.83 2.40
C ASN A 130 16.09 -19.59 2.77
N SER A 131 16.49 -18.79 1.79
CA SER A 131 17.29 -17.59 2.01
C SER A 131 16.47 -16.32 2.20
N SER A 132 15.17 -16.34 1.87
CA SER A 132 14.28 -15.19 1.94
C SER A 132 13.21 -15.35 3.02
N HIS A 133 12.92 -14.25 3.72
CA HIS A 133 11.82 -14.20 4.68
C HIS A 133 10.91 -13.00 4.35
N ILE A 134 9.80 -13.28 3.68
CA ILE A 134 8.87 -12.24 3.22
C ILE A 134 7.78 -12.02 4.26
N ARG A 135 7.65 -10.78 4.75
CA ARG A 135 6.54 -10.34 5.60
C ARG A 135 5.67 -9.37 4.81
N ILE A 136 4.38 -9.66 4.73
CA ILE A 136 3.39 -8.77 4.14
C ILE A 136 2.76 -7.99 5.28
N LEU A 137 2.93 -6.68 5.28
CA LEU A 137 2.42 -5.82 6.33
C LEU A 137 1.27 -4.98 5.78
N THR A 138 0.09 -5.06 6.39
CA THR A 138 -1.14 -4.43 5.90
C THR A 138 -1.67 -3.39 6.90
N PRO A 139 -1.51 -2.08 6.62
CA PRO A 139 -2.17 -1.05 7.40
C PRO A 139 -3.69 -1.07 7.18
N GLY A 140 -4.46 -1.16 8.27
CA GLY A 140 -5.93 -1.07 8.22
C GLY A 140 -6.64 -2.28 7.60
N GLY A 141 -5.92 -3.37 7.33
CA GLY A 141 -6.47 -4.64 6.83
C GLY A 141 -5.81 -5.84 7.49
N ASP A 142 -6.42 -7.01 7.31
CA ASP A 142 -6.07 -8.29 7.94
C ASP A 142 -5.56 -9.35 6.93
N ALA A 143 -5.38 -8.97 5.66
CA ALA A 143 -4.87 -9.86 4.62
C ALA A 143 -3.40 -10.27 4.84
N GLY A 144 -2.64 -9.47 5.60
CA GLY A 144 -1.28 -9.77 6.05
C GLY A 144 -1.12 -9.52 7.55
N GLU A 145 0.11 -9.24 7.97
CA GLU A 145 0.39 -8.83 9.34
C GLU A 145 -0.09 -7.38 9.55
N PRO A 146 -1.02 -7.14 10.50
CA PRO A 146 -1.55 -5.80 10.71
C PRO A 146 -0.50 -4.86 11.32
N ILE A 147 -0.42 -3.63 10.81
CA ILE A 147 0.40 -2.57 11.41
C ILE A 147 -0.48 -1.58 12.17
N HIS A 148 -0.09 -1.29 13.41
CA HIS A 148 -0.65 -0.17 14.18
C HIS A 148 -0.03 1.17 13.76
N LEU A 149 -0.76 1.90 12.91
CA LEU A 149 -0.31 3.16 12.30
C LEU A 149 -0.02 4.29 13.29
N LEU A 150 -0.79 4.39 14.38
CA LEU A 150 -0.65 5.48 15.35
C LEU A 150 0.25 5.11 16.53
N SER A 151 1.03 4.03 16.44
CA SER A 151 1.84 3.52 17.56
C SER A 151 2.84 4.55 18.09
N ALA A 152 3.45 5.35 17.20
CA ALA A 152 4.37 6.42 17.58
C ALA A 152 3.68 7.61 18.27
N LEU A 153 2.40 7.84 17.99
CA LEU A 153 1.60 8.83 18.72
C LEU A 153 1.29 8.30 20.12
N GLU A 154 0.85 7.05 20.23
CA GLU A 154 0.30 6.52 21.48
C GLU A 154 1.35 6.08 22.50
N ARG A 155 2.49 5.56 22.03
CA ARG A 155 3.50 4.92 22.87
C ARG A 155 4.85 5.63 22.77
N ARG A 156 5.42 6.00 23.92
CA ARG A 156 6.80 6.48 24.03
C ARG A 156 7.77 5.40 23.54
N SER A 157 8.73 5.78 22.71
CA SER A 157 9.87 4.94 22.33
C SER A 157 11.15 5.37 23.05
N ALA A 158 12.17 4.50 23.07
CA ALA A 158 13.49 4.82 23.62
C ALA A 158 14.18 6.00 22.90
N ARG A 159 13.71 6.37 21.69
CA ARG A 159 14.20 7.53 20.94
C ARG A 159 14.08 8.85 21.69
N TRP A 160 13.14 8.95 22.62
CA TRP A 160 13.01 10.14 23.46
C TRP A 160 14.21 10.35 24.39
N ASP A 161 15.02 9.30 24.63
CA ASP A 161 16.18 9.33 25.51
C ASP A 161 17.50 9.43 24.72
N ASP A 162 17.62 8.72 23.59
CA ASP A 162 18.87 8.65 22.81
C ASP A 162 18.91 9.51 21.54
N HIS A 163 17.75 9.90 20.98
CA HIS A 163 17.66 10.56 19.68
C HIS A 163 16.41 11.45 19.55
N LEU A 164 16.45 12.58 20.27
CA LEU A 164 15.31 13.49 20.43
C LEU A 164 14.74 14.01 19.10
N ASP A 165 15.59 14.38 18.14
CA ASP A 165 15.14 14.93 16.85
C ASP A 165 14.35 13.89 16.07
N GLY A 166 14.85 12.65 15.96
CA GLY A 166 14.10 11.58 15.31
C GLY A 166 12.84 11.14 16.07
N ALA A 167 12.82 11.28 17.41
CA ALA A 167 11.59 11.07 18.18
C ALA A 167 10.51 12.08 17.81
N ARG A 168 10.89 13.37 17.68
CA ARG A 168 10.01 14.45 17.24
C ARG A 168 9.55 14.29 15.80
N ASP A 169 10.43 13.89 14.89
CA ASP A 169 10.07 13.62 13.50
C ASP A 169 9.05 12.48 13.40
N THR A 170 9.27 11.40 14.16
CA THR A 170 8.34 10.26 14.20
C THR A 170 6.98 10.68 14.78
N LEU A 171 6.98 11.48 15.85
CA LEU A 171 5.75 12.01 16.44
C LEU A 171 5.01 12.94 15.47
N SER A 172 5.73 13.87 14.83
CA SER A 172 5.20 14.82 13.85
C SER A 172 4.53 14.08 12.69
N ALA A 173 5.17 13.03 12.16
CA ALA A 173 4.61 12.19 11.11
C ALA A 173 3.33 11.46 11.57
N ALA A 174 3.29 10.98 12.81
CA ALA A 174 2.10 10.34 13.36
C ALA A 174 0.93 11.32 13.56
N VAL A 175 1.20 12.56 13.99
CA VAL A 175 0.19 13.63 14.06
C VAL A 175 -0.32 14.02 12.67
N SER A 176 0.56 14.13 11.68
CA SER A 176 0.17 14.36 10.29
C SER A 176 -0.72 13.24 9.75
N LEU A 177 -0.39 11.98 10.05
CA LEU A 177 -1.20 10.83 9.69
C LEU A 177 -2.59 10.87 10.35
N LEU A 178 -2.65 11.16 11.65
CA LEU A 178 -3.92 11.32 12.37
C LEU A 178 -4.81 12.37 11.71
N LEU A 179 -4.27 13.55 11.42
CA LEU A 179 -5.02 14.64 10.79
C LEU A 179 -5.50 14.26 9.38
N ARG A 180 -4.67 13.55 8.60
CA ARG A 180 -5.06 13.02 7.28
C ARG A 180 -6.17 11.99 7.36
N LEU A 181 -6.16 11.11 8.36
CA LEU A 181 -7.24 10.14 8.58
C LEU A 181 -8.58 10.81 8.88
N VAL A 182 -8.59 12.01 9.47
CA VAL A 182 -9.79 12.82 9.73
C VAL A 182 -10.12 13.76 8.56
N GLY A 183 -9.44 13.62 7.42
CA GLY A 183 -9.71 14.40 6.21
C GLY A 183 -9.12 15.82 6.22
N ARG A 184 -8.08 16.07 7.02
CA ARG A 184 -7.30 17.31 7.01
C ARG A 184 -5.96 17.08 6.31
N ASP A 185 -5.43 18.10 5.62
CA ASP A 185 -4.08 18.03 5.06
C ASP A 185 -3.20 19.11 5.70
N PRO A 186 -2.60 18.82 6.88
CA PRO A 186 -1.82 19.81 7.59
C PRO A 186 -0.45 19.98 6.93
N ASP A 187 -0.05 21.22 6.69
CA ASP A 187 1.37 21.56 6.59
C ASP A 187 1.96 21.56 8.02
N PRO A 188 2.88 20.65 8.38
CA PRO A 188 3.47 20.60 9.71
C PRO A 188 4.11 21.92 10.16
N GLY A 189 4.58 22.75 9.21
CA GLY A 189 5.20 24.04 9.52
C GLY A 189 4.21 25.18 9.75
N GLN A 190 2.93 25.02 9.40
CA GLN A 190 1.95 26.12 9.40
C GLN A 190 0.62 25.79 10.10
N SER A 191 0.27 24.51 10.24
CA SER A 191 -0.99 24.10 10.86
C SER A 191 -0.96 24.29 12.38
N ARG A 192 -1.92 25.07 12.89
CA ARG A 192 -2.11 25.29 14.32
C ARG A 192 -2.55 24.01 15.03
N GLU A 193 -3.39 23.21 14.39
CA GLU A 193 -3.86 21.92 14.90
C GLU A 193 -2.71 20.94 15.05
N HIS A 194 -1.84 20.85 14.03
CA HIS A 194 -0.65 20.02 14.07
C HIS A 194 0.31 20.45 15.17
N ALA A 195 0.61 21.76 15.25
CA ALA A 195 1.50 22.30 16.27
C ALA A 195 0.96 22.03 17.69
N LEU A 196 -0.34 22.25 17.93
CA LEU A 196 -0.98 21.98 19.22
C LEU A 196 -0.89 20.51 19.59
N LEU A 197 -1.30 19.60 18.70
CA LEU A 197 -1.29 18.17 18.96
C LEU A 197 0.13 17.64 19.20
N SER A 198 1.12 18.15 18.45
CA SER A 198 2.52 17.78 18.62
C SER A 198 3.05 18.19 20.00
N VAL A 199 2.74 19.40 20.46
CA VAL A 199 3.15 19.89 21.79
C VAL A 199 2.51 19.07 22.92
N LEU A 200 1.21 18.78 22.81
CA LEU A 200 0.49 17.99 23.80
C LEU A 200 1.03 16.56 23.85
N ALA A 201 1.20 15.92 22.70
CA ALA A 201 1.72 14.56 22.64
C ALA A 201 3.18 14.44 23.09
N GLU A 202 4.05 15.39 22.71
CA GLU A 202 5.45 15.43 23.17
C GLU A 202 5.53 15.56 24.70
N ARG A 203 4.71 16.43 25.29
CA ARG A 203 4.65 16.58 26.75
C ARG A 203 4.34 15.25 27.43
N ARG A 204 3.33 14.52 26.95
CA ARG A 204 2.93 13.23 27.52
C ARG A 204 4.03 12.18 27.37
N HIS A 205 4.65 12.10 26.19
CA HIS A 205 5.79 11.21 25.98
C HIS A 205 6.94 11.53 26.94
N ARG A 206 7.27 12.81 27.14
CA ARG A 206 8.30 13.24 28.10
C ARG A 206 7.96 12.86 29.54
N SER A 207 6.70 12.93 29.93
CA SER A 207 6.24 12.49 31.27
C SER A 207 6.05 10.97 31.40
N GLY A 208 6.35 10.18 30.36
CA GLY A 208 6.15 8.74 30.35
C GLY A 208 4.68 8.31 30.25
N SER A 209 3.79 9.24 29.92
CA SER A 209 2.36 9.02 29.76
C SER A 209 2.01 8.68 28.31
N PRO A 210 1.02 7.79 28.05
CA PRO A 210 0.61 7.48 26.69
C PRO A 210 -0.09 8.67 26.05
N ALA A 211 0.11 8.92 24.75
CA ALA A 211 -0.58 9.98 24.00
C ALA A 211 -1.65 9.40 23.08
N ASN A 212 -2.54 8.57 23.63
CA ASN A 212 -3.69 8.04 22.89
C ASN A 212 -4.74 9.13 22.59
N LEU A 213 -5.61 8.85 21.60
CA LEU A 213 -6.60 9.82 21.12
C LEU A 213 -7.53 10.31 22.23
N ALA A 214 -7.97 9.42 23.12
CA ALA A 214 -8.87 9.76 24.22
C ALA A 214 -8.27 10.84 25.12
N ALA A 215 -7.01 10.69 25.51
CA ALA A 215 -6.42 11.63 26.44
C ALA A 215 -5.69 12.81 25.76
N LEU A 216 -5.41 12.73 24.44
CA LEU A 216 -5.16 13.95 23.66
C LEU A 216 -6.42 14.81 23.51
N LEU A 217 -7.61 14.21 23.40
CA LEU A 217 -8.87 14.95 23.37
C LEU A 217 -9.10 15.69 24.70
N GLU A 218 -8.83 15.06 25.84
CA GLU A 218 -8.83 15.71 27.16
C GLU A 218 -7.87 16.91 27.19
N ASP A 219 -6.62 16.71 26.76
CA ASP A 219 -5.61 17.78 26.69
C ASP A 219 -5.98 18.91 25.70
N VAL A 220 -6.81 18.65 24.68
CA VAL A 220 -7.29 19.71 23.77
C VAL A 220 -8.42 20.52 24.42
N LEU A 221 -9.30 19.87 25.18
CA LEU A 221 -10.42 20.50 25.86
C LEU A 221 -9.96 21.35 27.05
N ASP A 222 -9.00 20.84 27.83
CA ASP A 222 -8.40 21.53 28.96
C ASP A 222 -6.86 21.46 28.87
N PRO A 223 -6.23 22.34 28.06
CA PRO A 223 -4.81 22.26 27.77
C PRO A 223 -3.99 22.51 29.02
N PRO A 224 -3.17 21.54 29.46
CA PRO A 224 -2.38 21.69 30.69
C PRO A 224 -1.13 22.57 30.46
N LEU A 225 -1.20 23.53 29.54
CA LEU A 225 -0.11 24.42 29.16
C LEU A 225 -0.08 25.64 30.08
N ARG A 226 1.13 26.07 30.45
CA ARG A 226 1.29 27.34 31.17
C ARG A 226 0.76 28.47 30.27
N PRO A 227 -0.10 29.39 30.77
CA PRO A 227 -0.55 30.53 29.99
C PRO A 227 0.65 31.34 29.50
N LEU A 228 0.76 31.51 28.17
CA LEU A 228 1.75 32.40 27.57
C LEU A 228 1.22 33.84 27.69
N GLY A 229 1.54 34.48 28.83
CA GLY A 229 1.16 35.86 29.10
C GLY A 229 -0.31 36.04 29.56
N PRO A 230 -0.79 37.30 29.66
CA PRO A 230 -2.07 37.63 30.28
C PRO A 230 -3.33 37.17 29.51
N PHE A 231 -3.18 36.48 28.38
CA PHE A 231 -4.30 35.93 27.63
C PHE A 231 -4.64 34.52 28.15
N ARG A 232 -5.67 34.44 29.00
CA ARG A 232 -6.30 33.17 29.38
C ARG A 232 -6.81 32.45 28.13
N SER A 233 -6.68 31.12 28.11
CA SER A 233 -7.21 30.22 27.09
C SER A 233 -8.68 30.53 26.80
N THR A 234 -8.96 31.14 25.64
CA THR A 234 -10.30 31.08 25.08
C THR A 234 -10.53 29.64 24.67
N SER A 235 -11.49 28.98 25.31
CA SER A 235 -11.99 27.67 24.92
C SER A 235 -12.10 27.58 23.39
N ILE A 236 -11.44 26.58 22.79
CA ILE A 236 -11.55 26.26 21.35
C ILE A 236 -12.95 25.67 21.02
N SER A 237 -13.86 25.58 21.98
CA SER A 237 -15.27 25.30 21.69
C SER A 237 -15.99 26.55 21.19
N GLY A 238 -16.34 26.56 19.90
CA GLY A 238 -17.41 27.42 19.42
C GLY A 238 -18.68 27.09 20.21
N LYS A 239 -19.19 28.04 21.00
CA LYS A 239 -20.50 27.90 21.65
C LYS A 239 -21.57 27.73 20.57
N PRO A 240 -22.50 26.76 20.66
CA PRO A 240 -23.76 26.86 19.93
C PRO A 240 -24.52 28.04 20.54
N GLY A 241 -24.88 29.00 19.69
CA GLY A 241 -25.61 30.19 20.12
C GLY A 241 -26.89 29.82 20.86
N ALA A 242 -27.01 30.27 22.10
CA ALA A 242 -28.27 30.31 22.80
C ALA A 242 -29.06 31.53 22.30
N ALA A 243 -30.16 31.27 21.59
CA ALA A 243 -31.29 32.18 21.47
C ALA A 243 -32.58 31.39 21.78
N SER A 244 -33.08 31.63 23.00
CA SER A 244 -34.47 31.59 23.47
C SER A 244 -35.57 30.91 22.61
N SER A 245 -36.08 29.79 23.15
CA SER A 245 -37.45 29.24 23.36
C SER A 245 -38.71 29.85 22.67
N PRO A 246 -39.90 29.23 22.82
CA PRO A 246 -40.42 28.04 22.14
C PRO A 246 -41.73 28.36 21.37
N LEU A 247 -41.90 27.92 20.12
CA LEU A 247 -43.18 28.11 19.40
C LEU A 247 -43.62 26.81 18.71
N THR A 248 -44.58 26.17 19.38
CA THR A 248 -45.82 25.59 18.86
C THR A 248 -45.80 25.00 17.46
N SER A 249 -46.04 23.69 17.42
CA SER A 249 -46.55 22.92 16.30
C SER A 249 -47.72 23.62 15.59
N THR A 250 -47.61 23.82 14.29
CA THR A 250 -48.79 23.87 13.42
C THR A 250 -48.45 23.34 12.03
N THR A 251 -49.16 22.29 11.69
CA THR A 251 -49.18 21.58 10.42
C THR A 251 -49.72 22.48 9.31
N SER A 252 -49.08 22.51 8.14
CA SER A 252 -49.66 23.04 6.92
C SER A 252 -48.94 22.44 5.70
N SER A 253 -49.72 22.04 4.72
CA SER A 253 -49.41 21.04 3.70
C SER A 253 -49.33 21.63 2.29
N ARG A 254 -48.40 21.05 1.49
CA ARG A 254 -48.35 20.98 0.00
C ARG A 254 -48.09 22.28 -0.82
N PRO A 255 -47.72 22.16 -2.13
CA PRO A 255 -46.83 21.19 -2.80
C PRO A 255 -45.85 21.79 -3.87
N ARG A 256 -44.84 20.99 -4.24
CA ARG A 256 -44.14 20.86 -5.55
C ARG A 256 -43.57 22.11 -6.27
N ARG A 257 -42.27 22.01 -6.62
CA ARG A 257 -41.83 21.95 -8.04
C ARG A 257 -40.45 21.29 -8.21
N SER A 258 -40.45 20.28 -9.06
CA SER A 258 -39.29 19.54 -9.57
C SER A 258 -38.68 20.23 -10.80
N ARG A 259 -37.35 20.18 -10.97
CA ARG A 259 -36.68 19.63 -12.17
C ARG A 259 -35.14 19.57 -11.99
N PRO A 260 -34.42 18.75 -12.79
CA PRO A 260 -33.25 17.99 -12.36
C PRO A 260 -31.94 18.44 -13.01
N GLY A 261 -30.80 18.03 -12.44
CA GLY A 261 -29.52 18.04 -13.15
C GLY A 261 -28.34 17.71 -12.24
N GLY A 262 -27.58 16.66 -12.57
CA GLY A 262 -26.27 16.41 -11.95
C GLY A 262 -25.98 14.93 -11.74
N LYS A 263 -25.29 14.33 -12.71
CA LYS A 263 -25.03 12.88 -12.85
C LYS A 263 -24.01 12.36 -11.83
N ALA A 264 -24.34 11.24 -11.19
CA ALA A 264 -23.38 10.33 -10.58
C ALA A 264 -22.52 9.65 -11.69
N ARG A 265 -21.20 9.62 -11.51
CA ARG A 265 -20.28 8.83 -12.34
C ARG A 265 -19.85 7.59 -11.56
N THR A 266 -20.47 6.47 -11.92
CA THR A 266 -20.01 5.12 -11.65
C THR A 266 -18.88 4.75 -12.61
N TRP A 267 -17.80 4.17 -12.07
CA TRP A 267 -16.70 3.59 -12.83
C TRP A 267 -17.05 2.14 -13.18
N MET A 268 -17.07 1.80 -14.47
CA MET A 268 -17.03 0.42 -14.96
C MET A 268 -15.97 0.32 -16.05
N SER A 269 -15.04 -0.60 -15.83
CA SER A 269 -14.12 -1.14 -16.82
C SER A 269 -14.87 -1.93 -17.89
N GLN A 270 -14.47 -1.82 -19.15
CA GLN A 270 -14.44 -2.99 -20.04
C GLN A 270 -13.53 -2.74 -21.25
N ALA A 271 -12.69 -3.73 -21.47
CA ALA A 271 -11.70 -3.84 -22.52
C ALA A 271 -12.33 -4.02 -23.90
N GLY A 272 -11.70 -3.44 -24.92
CA GLY A 272 -12.02 -3.68 -26.32
C GLY A 272 -11.35 -4.93 -26.86
N CYS A 273 -12.13 -5.73 -27.60
CA CYS A 273 -11.64 -6.73 -28.55
C CYS A 273 -12.38 -6.46 -29.89
N PRO A 274 -11.73 -6.59 -31.06
CA PRO A 274 -12.24 -6.02 -32.32
C PRO A 274 -13.23 -6.95 -33.05
N PRO A 275 -14.10 -6.43 -33.94
CA PRO A 275 -15.08 -7.25 -34.63
C PRO A 275 -14.52 -7.94 -35.88
N SER A 276 -14.69 -9.27 -35.91
CA SER A 276 -14.54 -10.13 -37.09
C SER A 276 -15.67 -9.89 -38.10
N LYS A 277 -15.33 -9.70 -39.37
CA LYS A 277 -16.25 -9.58 -40.50
C LYS A 277 -16.98 -10.91 -40.75
N ALA A 278 -18.29 -10.98 -40.46
CA ALA A 278 -19.16 -12.06 -40.90
C ALA A 278 -20.00 -11.62 -42.11
N ARG A 279 -19.79 -12.34 -43.21
CA ARG A 279 -20.33 -12.13 -44.55
C ARG A 279 -21.79 -12.61 -44.59
N ARG A 280 -22.74 -11.70 -44.85
CA ARG A 280 -24.13 -12.05 -45.18
C ARG A 280 -24.18 -12.64 -46.59
N ARG A 281 -24.57 -13.92 -46.73
CA ARG A 281 -25.15 -14.46 -47.96
C ARG A 281 -26.64 -14.68 -47.74
N ARG A 282 -27.46 -14.18 -48.67
CA ARG A 282 -28.90 -14.42 -48.79
C ARG A 282 -29.14 -15.04 -50.17
N ARG A 283 -30.07 -16.01 -50.23
CA ARG A 283 -30.70 -16.66 -51.41
C ARG A 283 -29.76 -17.61 -52.14
N SER A 284 -30.18 -18.79 -52.59
CA SER A 284 -31.49 -19.35 -52.96
C SER A 284 -31.95 -20.51 -52.08
#